data_AF-A0A4P9Y4K3-F1
#
_entry.id   AF-A0A4P9Y4K3-F1
#
_cell.length_a   1.000
_cell.length_b   1.000
_cell.length_c   1.000
_cell.angle_alpha   90.00
_cell.angle_beta   90.00
_cell.angle_gamma   90.00
#
_symmetry.space_group_name_H-M   'P 1'
#
loop_
_entity.id
_entity.type
_entity.pdbx_description
1 polymer ?
#
loop_
_entity_poly.entity_id
_entity_poly.type
_entity_poly.pdbx_seq_one_letter_code
_entity_poly.pdbx_strand_id
1 'polypeptide(L)'
;MTENRLLMTCGVVSAFYLGLLIPIQVLDDQPAFYLTSPPQRCPAPWIYYPLYASLLLAIFVVAPYVVWRLTRSNADDLGIRRDLLVTAGCAAVLYTLFLIFTLWPPPAIYRYFGPLEFVLFVQLIGHYTSVAQPAVCSWMKQRRLSRDPRRRGVIIARKKQKGKRQEGGKGASRTRDDSGLALNTFSARSSMLTLESAHGKSSREEFYMALAHEPTFEKLEAAAAANFAAETTFFLRALHQLETLYRERKQGVMSEGEDLCQVVCENFIWVDAPFEVNVSQRTRDLVMRRMKAGDRSPDVFSEAKLEVEELVFTNVYPQLAL
;
A
#
# COMPACT_ATOMS: atom_id res chain seq x y z
N MET A 1 17.38 1.12 2.89
CA MET A 1 16.95 -0.08 3.62
C MET A 1 15.54 -0.33 3.12
N THR A 2 15.33 -1.42 2.39
CA THR A 2 14.03 -1.75 1.78
C THR A 2 12.99 -2.02 2.87
N GLU A 3 11.72 -1.77 2.60
CA GLU A 3 10.59 -2.01 3.52
C GLU A 3 10.64 -3.42 4.14
N ASN A 4 11.04 -4.40 3.34
CA ASN A 4 11.26 -5.79 3.77
C ASN A 4 12.21 -5.93 4.96
N ARG A 5 13.27 -5.11 5.02
CA ARG A 5 14.22 -5.16 6.14
C ARG A 5 13.64 -4.54 7.41
N LEU A 6 12.76 -3.54 7.30
CA LEU A 6 12.06 -2.97 8.46
C LEU A 6 11.06 -4.00 9.01
N LEU A 7 10.25 -4.61 8.14
CA LEU A 7 9.32 -5.68 8.51
C LEU A 7 10.05 -6.86 9.16
N MET A 8 11.17 -7.29 8.57
CA MET A 8 12.03 -8.33 9.15
C MET A 8 12.56 -7.92 10.53
N THR A 9 13.00 -6.68 10.71
CA THR A 9 13.47 -6.17 12.01
C THR A 9 12.35 -6.20 13.05
N CYS A 10 11.16 -5.69 12.71
CA CYS A 10 9.99 -5.75 13.58
C CYS A 10 9.59 -7.20 13.91
N GLY A 11 9.63 -8.10 12.93
CA GLY A 11 9.35 -9.52 13.11
C GLY A 11 10.33 -10.20 14.06
N VAL A 12 11.63 -9.90 13.94
CA VAL A 12 12.67 -10.41 14.85
C VAL A 12 12.46 -9.90 16.27
N VAL A 13 12.14 -8.61 16.45
CA VAL A 13 11.85 -8.03 17.77
C VAL A 13 10.61 -8.67 18.40
N SER A 14 9.54 -8.86 17.63
CA SER A 14 8.32 -9.52 18.10
C SER A 14 8.55 -10.99 18.46
N ALA A 15 9.31 -11.73 17.64
CA ALA A 15 9.68 -13.12 17.92
C ALA A 15 10.53 -13.24 19.19
N PHE A 16 11.49 -12.33 19.39
CA PHE A 16 12.26 -12.24 20.62
C PHE A 16 11.36 -11.99 21.84
N TYR A 17 10.40 -11.08 21.73
CA TYR A 17 9.45 -10.78 22.80
C TYR A 17 8.57 -11.99 23.15
N LEU A 18 8.06 -12.71 22.15
CA LEU A 18 7.32 -13.96 22.35
C LEU A 18 8.20 -15.04 23.01
N GLY A 19 9.46 -15.14 22.60
CA GLY A 19 10.45 -16.04 23.18
C GLY A 19 10.76 -15.74 24.65
N LEU A 20 10.59 -14.50 25.12
CA LEU A 20 10.68 -14.14 26.54
C LEU A 20 9.38 -14.44 27.31
N LEU A 21 8.23 -14.20 26.68
CA LEU A 21 6.93 -14.41 27.33
C LEU A 21 6.63 -15.90 27.59
N ILE A 22 6.99 -16.79 26.66
CA ILE A 22 6.71 -18.22 26.80
C ILE A 22 7.38 -18.82 28.05
N PRO A 23 8.70 -18.67 28.29
CA PRO A 23 9.34 -19.16 29.52
C PRO A 23 8.74 -18.55 30.79
N ILE A 24 8.40 -17.26 30.78
CA ILE A 24 7.75 -16.61 31.93
C ILE A 24 6.42 -17.31 32.24
N GLN A 25 5.59 -17.57 31.23
CA GLN A 25 4.31 -18.28 31.42
C GLN A 25 4.47 -19.75 31.84
N VAL A 26 5.54 -20.41 31.41
CA VAL A 26 5.82 -21.81 31.76
C VAL A 26 6.38 -21.96 33.17
N LEU A 27 7.20 -21.01 33.63
CA LEU A 27 7.86 -21.05 34.95
C LEU A 27 7.03 -20.42 36.06
N ASP A 28 5.96 -19.71 35.73
CA ASP A 28 5.07 -19.09 36.69
C ASP A 28 4.05 -20.14 37.19
N ASP A 29 4.43 -20.87 38.24
CA ASP A 29 3.59 -21.90 38.89
C ASP A 29 2.30 -21.34 39.51
N GLN A 30 2.20 -20.01 39.64
CA GLN A 30 0.99 -19.29 39.99
C GLN A 30 0.54 -18.56 38.72
N PRO A 31 -0.52 -19.01 38.00
CA PRO A 31 -1.01 -18.23 36.88
C PRO A 31 -1.37 -16.84 37.44
N ALA A 32 -0.69 -15.80 36.96
CA ALA A 32 -0.78 -14.41 37.40
C ALA A 32 -2.20 -13.79 37.33
N PHE A 33 -3.22 -14.60 37.01
CA PHE A 33 -4.63 -14.24 36.85
C PHE A 33 -5.49 -14.50 38.10
N TYR A 34 -4.94 -14.91 39.24
CA TYR A 34 -5.72 -14.98 40.48
C TYR A 34 -6.02 -13.57 41.04
N LEU A 35 -7.13 -13.01 40.58
CA LEU A 35 -7.74 -11.69 40.86
C LEU A 35 -8.07 -11.39 42.34
N THR A 36 -7.69 -12.21 43.32
CA THR A 36 -8.33 -12.18 44.65
C THR A 36 -7.41 -12.15 45.85
N SER A 37 -6.08 -12.16 45.70
CA SER A 37 -5.22 -12.08 46.90
C SER A 37 -4.95 -10.64 47.30
N PRO A 38 -5.23 -10.24 48.57
CA PRO A 38 -4.98 -8.89 49.06
C PRO A 38 -3.48 -8.55 48.95
N PRO A 39 -3.14 -7.24 48.88
CA PRO A 39 -1.81 -6.78 48.53
C PRO A 39 -0.82 -7.03 49.65
N GLN A 40 -0.28 -8.26 49.73
CA GLN A 40 0.99 -8.44 50.39
C GLN A 40 2.06 -7.85 49.48
N ARG A 41 2.82 -6.90 50.04
CA ARG A 41 3.92 -6.15 49.41
C ARG A 41 5.10 -7.05 49.07
N CYS A 42 4.87 -8.16 48.38
CA CYS A 42 5.96 -8.92 47.81
C CYS A 42 6.44 -8.15 46.56
N PRO A 43 7.73 -7.79 46.47
CA PRO A 43 8.26 -7.26 45.22
C PRO A 43 7.95 -8.27 44.11
N ALA A 44 7.61 -7.76 42.91
CA ALA A 44 7.36 -8.60 41.76
C ALA A 44 8.50 -9.64 41.65
N PRO A 45 8.18 -10.94 41.47
CA PRO A 45 9.22 -11.94 41.39
C PRO A 45 10.18 -11.57 40.26
N TRP A 46 11.47 -11.81 40.50
CA TRP A 46 12.56 -11.47 39.58
C TRP A 46 12.34 -11.99 38.15
N ILE A 47 11.50 -13.02 38.01
CA ILE A 47 11.06 -13.63 36.75
C ILE A 47 10.46 -12.61 35.76
N TYR A 48 9.89 -11.50 36.25
CA TYR A 48 9.34 -10.44 35.38
C TYR A 48 10.35 -9.33 35.02
N TYR A 49 11.54 -9.29 35.63
CA TYR A 49 12.55 -8.28 35.29
C TYR A 49 12.98 -8.30 33.81
N PRO A 50 13.16 -9.46 33.16
CA PRO A 50 13.42 -9.49 31.71
C PRO A 50 12.32 -8.84 30.88
N LEU A 51 11.06 -8.98 31.30
CA LEU A 51 9.91 -8.36 30.63
C LEU A 51 9.92 -6.83 30.80
N TYR A 52 10.18 -6.33 32.02
CA TYR A 52 10.29 -4.89 32.21
C TYR A 52 11.49 -4.29 31.47
N ALA A 53 12.63 -4.99 31.45
CA ALA A 53 13.82 -4.57 30.71
C ALA A 53 13.57 -4.53 29.20
N SER A 54 12.88 -5.53 28.63
CA SER A 54 12.53 -5.54 27.21
C SER A 54 11.52 -4.44 26.87
N LEU A 55 10.58 -4.15 27.76
CA LEU A 55 9.65 -3.04 27.61
C LEU A 55 10.36 -1.68 27.61
N LEU A 56 11.30 -1.45 28.55
CA LEU A 56 12.15 -0.26 28.58
C LEU A 56 12.98 -0.13 27.29
N LEU A 57 13.58 -1.23 26.82
CA LEU A 57 14.33 -1.25 25.56
C LEU A 57 13.44 -0.87 24.37
N ALA A 58 12.21 -1.41 24.33
CA ALA A 58 11.26 -1.11 23.27
C ALA A 58 10.88 0.38 23.25
N ILE A 59 10.61 0.98 24.41
CA ILE A 59 10.16 2.38 24.54
C ILE A 59 11.30 3.37 24.30
N PHE A 60 12.48 3.11 24.87
CA PHE A 60 13.56 4.11 24.89
C PHE A 60 14.59 3.93 23.79
N VAL A 61 14.64 2.76 23.14
CA VAL A 61 15.62 2.48 22.08
C VAL A 61 14.94 2.15 20.76
N VAL A 62 14.08 1.12 20.74
CA VAL A 62 13.49 0.64 19.48
C VAL A 62 12.52 1.65 18.88
N ALA A 63 11.57 2.17 19.66
CA ALA A 63 10.58 3.13 19.17
C ALA A 63 11.24 4.44 18.67
N PRO A 64 12.16 5.10 19.40
CA PRO A 64 12.86 6.28 18.91
C PRO A 64 13.68 6.01 17.66
N TYR A 65 14.32 4.82 17.56
CA TYR A 65 15.06 4.43 16.37
C TYR A 65 14.15 4.28 15.15
N VAL A 66 13.01 3.58 15.30
CA VAL A 66 12.00 3.42 14.23
C VAL A 66 11.47 4.79 13.80
N VAL A 67 11.11 5.64 14.76
CA VAL A 67 10.65 7.01 14.52
C VAL A 67 11.70 7.82 13.77
N TRP A 68 12.93 7.90 14.27
CA TRP A 68 14.03 8.61 13.62
C TRP A 68 14.24 8.12 12.19
N ARG A 69 14.17 6.81 11.97
CA ARG A 69 14.38 6.21 10.66
C ARG A 69 13.26 6.58 9.68
N LEU A 70 12.02 6.45 10.10
CA LEU A 70 10.85 6.83 9.31
C LEU A 70 10.87 8.33 9.01
N THR A 71 11.38 9.14 9.95
CA THR A 71 11.42 10.59 9.75
C THR A 71 12.35 11.04 8.63
N ARG A 72 13.30 10.19 8.25
CA ARG A 72 14.28 10.45 7.20
C ARG A 72 13.80 10.06 5.80
N SER A 73 12.70 9.31 5.69
CA SER A 73 12.07 9.02 4.40
C SER A 73 11.17 10.19 4.00
N ASN A 74 11.33 10.72 2.78
CA ASN A 74 10.57 11.87 2.30
C ASN A 74 9.19 11.52 1.72
N ALA A 75 8.91 10.24 1.46
CA ALA A 75 7.62 9.80 0.96
C ALA A 75 6.70 9.42 2.14
N ASP A 76 5.62 10.17 2.35
CA ASP A 76 4.52 9.82 3.26
C ASP A 76 3.16 9.96 2.53
N ASP A 77 3.10 9.43 1.31
CA ASP A 77 1.97 9.64 0.39
C ASP A 77 0.66 9.04 0.95
N LEU A 78 0.79 8.02 1.80
CA LEU A 78 -0.32 7.33 2.44
C LEU A 78 -0.61 7.82 3.87
N GLY A 79 0.22 8.69 4.46
CA GLY A 79 0.08 9.14 5.85
C GLY A 79 0.43 8.07 6.90
N ILE A 80 1.03 6.96 6.47
CA ILE A 80 1.40 5.82 7.33
C ILE A 80 2.41 6.27 8.39
N ARG A 81 3.33 7.17 8.06
CA ARG A 81 4.33 7.66 9.02
C ARG A 81 3.68 8.47 10.12
N ARG A 82 2.70 9.33 9.79
CA ARG A 82 1.94 10.06 10.81
C ARG A 82 1.22 9.09 11.76
N ASP A 83 0.55 8.08 11.23
CA ASP A 83 -0.17 7.10 12.05
C ASP A 83 0.77 6.27 12.94
N LEU A 84 1.92 5.88 12.39
CA LEU A 84 2.95 5.13 13.12
C LEU A 84 3.62 5.99 14.21
N LEU A 85 3.85 7.29 13.95
CA LEU A 85 4.34 8.24 14.96
C LEU A 85 3.34 8.42 16.11
N VAL A 86 2.06 8.60 15.78
CA VAL A 86 1.00 8.73 16.81
C VAL A 86 0.90 7.46 17.63
N THR A 87 0.92 6.29 16.99
CA THR A 87 0.85 5.00 17.68
C THR A 87 2.07 4.76 18.57
N ALA A 88 3.28 4.98 18.05
CA ALA A 88 4.52 4.82 18.82
C ALA A 88 4.60 5.80 19.99
N GLY A 89 4.23 7.07 19.76
CA GLY A 89 4.20 8.10 20.82
C GLY A 89 3.17 7.78 21.90
N CYS A 90 1.95 7.37 21.51
CA CYS A 90 0.91 6.98 22.45
C CYS A 90 1.33 5.76 23.28
N ALA A 91 1.89 4.72 22.64
CA ALA A 91 2.40 3.54 23.33
C ALA A 91 3.53 3.91 24.31
N ALA A 92 4.50 4.72 23.90
CA ALA A 92 5.60 5.15 24.77
C ALA A 92 5.08 5.85 26.05
N VAL A 93 4.12 6.77 25.91
CA VAL A 93 3.51 7.46 27.05
C VAL A 93 2.76 6.48 27.95
N LEU A 94 1.90 5.64 27.38
CA LEU A 94 1.08 4.70 28.13
C LEU A 94 1.90 3.65 28.88
N TYR A 95 2.92 3.08 28.25
CA TYR A 95 3.80 2.13 28.92
C TYR A 95 4.72 2.80 29.96
N THR A 96 5.12 4.05 29.76
CA THR A 96 5.83 4.82 30.79
C THR A 96 4.94 5.02 32.01
N LEU A 97 3.67 5.40 31.81
CA LEU A 97 2.70 5.52 32.90
C LEU A 97 2.45 4.17 33.59
N PHE A 98 2.38 3.07 32.84
CA PHE A 98 2.28 1.72 33.40
C PHE A 98 3.47 1.39 34.29
N LEU A 99 4.70 1.70 33.86
CA LEU A 99 5.90 1.46 34.66
C LEU A 99 5.91 2.30 35.94
N ILE A 100 5.54 3.58 35.86
CA ILE A 100 5.39 4.44 37.03
C ILE A 100 4.34 3.87 37.98
N PHE A 101 3.19 3.44 37.46
CA PHE A 101 2.11 2.87 38.24
C PHE A 101 2.51 1.55 38.92
N THR A 102 3.26 0.71 38.22
CA THR A 102 3.74 -0.57 38.74
C THR A 102 4.81 -0.39 39.81
N LEU A 103 5.73 0.56 39.62
CA LEU A 103 6.80 0.84 40.57
C LEU A 103 6.32 1.68 41.76
N TRP A 104 5.29 2.51 41.57
CA TRP A 104 4.81 3.47 42.57
C TRP A 104 3.27 3.52 42.62
N PRO A 105 2.58 2.43 42.99
CA PRO A 105 1.13 2.36 42.95
C PRO A 105 0.50 3.33 43.98
N PRO A 106 -0.35 4.28 43.54
CA PRO A 106 -1.08 5.16 44.45
C PRO A 106 -2.06 4.32 45.30
N PRO A 107 -2.03 4.39 46.65
CA PRO A 107 -2.81 3.50 47.50
C PRO A 107 -4.32 3.56 47.26
N ALA A 108 -4.82 4.72 46.85
CA ALA A 108 -6.24 4.95 46.57
C ALA A 108 -6.69 4.30 45.25
N ILE A 109 -5.84 4.34 44.22
CA ILE A 109 -6.17 3.86 42.87
C ILE A 109 -6.00 2.34 42.78
N TYR A 110 -4.96 1.80 43.44
CA TYR A 110 -4.63 0.37 43.40
C TYR A 110 -5.76 -0.54 43.92
N ARG A 111 -6.67 -0.02 44.75
CA ARG A 111 -7.85 -0.77 45.22
C ARG A 111 -8.87 -1.07 44.14
N TYR A 112 -8.95 -0.23 43.11
CA TYR A 112 -9.96 -0.31 42.06
C TYR A 112 -9.36 -0.64 40.69
N PHE A 113 -8.07 -0.37 40.53
CA PHE A 113 -7.37 -0.47 39.26
C PHE A 113 -6.00 -1.08 39.52
N GLY A 114 -5.86 -2.38 39.31
CA GLY A 114 -4.62 -3.09 39.46
C GLY A 114 -3.72 -2.98 38.21
N PRO A 115 -2.52 -3.59 38.27
CA PRO A 115 -1.61 -3.61 37.14
C PRO A 115 -2.19 -4.32 35.91
N LEU A 116 -3.02 -5.36 36.11
CA LEU A 116 -3.65 -6.10 35.02
C LEU A 116 -4.64 -5.22 34.26
N GLU A 117 -5.51 -4.52 34.98
CA GLU A 117 -6.48 -3.58 34.41
C GLU A 117 -5.76 -2.46 33.66
N PHE A 118 -4.63 -1.98 34.19
CA PHE A 118 -3.77 -1.02 33.50
C PHE A 118 -3.23 -1.58 32.19
N VAL A 119 -2.67 -2.79 32.19
CA VAL A 119 -2.17 -3.44 30.95
C VAL A 119 -3.28 -3.61 29.93
N LEU A 120 -4.48 -4.07 30.34
CA LEU A 120 -5.63 -4.20 29.46
C LEU A 120 -6.02 -2.85 28.85
N PHE A 121 -6.00 -1.79 29.64
CA PHE A 121 -6.26 -0.43 29.18
C PHE A 121 -5.22 0.05 28.15
N VAL A 122 -3.92 -0.18 28.42
CA VAL A 122 -2.85 0.14 27.47
C VAL A 122 -3.01 -0.64 26.17
N GLN A 123 -3.32 -1.94 26.25
CA GLN A 123 -3.54 -2.80 25.09
C GLN A 123 -4.75 -2.35 24.27
N LEU A 124 -5.84 -1.95 24.93
CA LEU A 124 -7.04 -1.44 24.28
C LEU A 124 -6.75 -0.16 23.49
N ILE A 125 -6.05 0.81 24.10
CA ILE A 125 -5.68 2.05 23.40
C ILE A 125 -4.66 1.77 22.29
N GLY A 126 -3.69 0.89 22.54
CA GLY A 126 -2.72 0.46 21.53
C GLY A 126 -3.40 -0.18 20.31
N HIS A 127 -4.42 -1.00 20.53
CA HIS A 127 -5.20 -1.59 19.45
C HIS A 127 -6.07 -0.55 18.73
N TYR A 128 -6.70 0.36 19.47
CA TYR A 128 -7.49 1.45 18.88
C TYR A 128 -6.64 2.33 17.96
N THR A 129 -5.46 2.74 18.43
CA THR A 129 -4.55 3.63 17.69
C THR A 129 -3.89 2.94 16.50
N SER A 130 -3.61 1.63 16.57
CA SER A 130 -2.98 0.87 15.48
C SER A 130 -3.95 0.35 14.41
N VAL A 131 -5.22 0.10 14.76
CA VAL A 131 -6.19 -0.50 13.82
C VAL A 131 -7.38 0.42 13.54
N ALA A 132 -8.09 0.86 14.59
CA ALA A 132 -9.35 1.58 14.41
C ALA A 132 -9.12 2.99 13.86
N GLN A 133 -8.16 3.73 14.42
CA GLN A 133 -7.87 5.10 14.01
C GLN A 133 -7.44 5.18 12.52
N PRO A 134 -6.45 4.38 12.03
CA PRO A 134 -6.08 4.41 10.61
C PRO A 134 -7.24 4.02 9.69
N ALA A 135 -8.06 3.03 10.08
CA ALA A 135 -9.24 2.63 9.32
C ALA A 135 -10.28 3.76 9.21
N VAL A 136 -10.56 4.46 10.30
CA VAL A 136 -11.49 5.61 10.31
C VAL A 136 -10.92 6.76 9.48
N CYS A 137 -9.63 7.07 9.61
CA CYS A 137 -8.96 8.10 8.82
C CYS A 137 -8.99 7.80 7.32
N SER A 138 -8.70 6.55 6.93
CA SER A 138 -8.77 6.08 5.55
C SER A 138 -10.21 6.20 5.00
N TRP A 139 -11.20 5.72 5.75
CA TRP A 139 -12.60 5.83 5.39
C TRP A 139 -13.06 7.28 5.23
N MET A 140 -12.65 8.19 6.13
CA MET A 140 -12.94 9.62 6.02
C MET A 140 -12.31 10.24 4.77
N LYS A 141 -11.06 9.87 4.43
CA LYS A 141 -10.37 10.33 3.21
C LYS A 141 -11.14 9.87 1.97
N GLN A 142 -11.55 8.60 1.92
CA GLN A 142 -12.37 8.05 0.84
C GLN A 142 -13.75 8.74 0.74
N ARG A 143 -14.39 9.05 1.87
CA ARG A 143 -15.65 9.80 1.90
C ARG A 143 -15.50 11.23 1.39
N ARG A 144 -14.40 11.93 1.71
CA ARG A 144 -14.13 13.27 1.16
C ARG A 144 -13.95 13.21 -0.35
N LEU A 145 -13.15 12.25 -0.83
CA LEU A 145 -12.93 12.04 -2.27
C LEU A 145 -14.23 11.71 -3.03
N SER A 146 -15.15 10.95 -2.43
CA SER A 146 -16.45 10.65 -3.04
C SER A 146 -17.48 11.78 -2.93
N ARG A 147 -17.26 12.79 -2.08
CA ARG A 147 -18.10 14.00 -1.99
C ARG A 147 -17.66 15.12 -2.92
N ASP A 148 -16.43 15.09 -3.43
CA ASP A 148 -15.94 16.09 -4.38
C ASP A 148 -16.80 16.08 -5.66
N PRO A 149 -17.58 17.16 -5.92
CA PRO A 149 -18.46 17.24 -7.08
C PRO A 149 -17.68 17.18 -8.40
N ARG A 150 -16.41 17.58 -8.43
CA ARG A 150 -15.56 17.49 -9.65
C ARG A 150 -15.34 16.03 -10.06
N ARG A 151 -15.06 15.13 -9.10
CA ARG A 151 -14.92 13.69 -9.38
C ARG A 151 -16.26 13.00 -9.64
N ARG A 152 -17.35 13.45 -9.00
CA ARG A 152 -18.70 12.93 -9.30
C ARG A 152 -19.10 13.20 -10.75
N GLY A 153 -18.75 14.37 -11.29
CA GLY A 153 -18.96 14.68 -12.70
C GLY A 153 -18.30 13.66 -13.63
N VAL A 154 -17.02 13.33 -13.37
CA VAL A 154 -16.25 12.35 -14.16
C VAL A 154 -16.84 10.93 -14.07
N ILE A 155 -17.25 10.47 -12.88
CA ILE A 155 -17.81 9.13 -12.69
C ILE A 155 -19.21 9.02 -13.33
N ILE A 156 -20.06 10.05 -13.20
CA ILE A 156 -21.39 10.09 -13.80
C ILE A 156 -21.28 10.18 -15.33
N ALA A 157 -20.35 10.98 -15.86
CA ALA A 157 -20.06 11.06 -17.29
C ALA A 157 -19.63 9.70 -17.85
N ARG A 158 -18.72 8.98 -17.18
CA ARG A 158 -18.30 7.61 -17.57
C ARG A 158 -19.47 6.62 -17.58
N LYS A 159 -20.36 6.66 -16.57
CA LYS A 159 -21.54 5.77 -16.53
C LYS A 159 -22.52 6.07 -17.67
N LYS A 160 -22.73 7.35 -18.00
CA LYS A 160 -23.60 7.78 -19.10
C LYS A 160 -23.04 7.35 -20.47
N GLN A 161 -21.72 7.35 -20.62
CA GLN A 161 -21.04 6.90 -21.84
C GLN A 161 -21.09 5.36 -22.01
N LYS A 162 -20.95 4.59 -20.93
CA LYS A 162 -21.12 3.11 -20.97
C LYS A 162 -22.56 2.69 -21.31
N GLY A 163 -23.58 3.40 -20.80
CA GLY A 163 -24.99 3.11 -21.12
C GLY A 163 -25.32 3.28 -22.60
N LYS A 164 -24.83 4.35 -23.24
CA LYS A 164 -25.04 4.57 -24.69
C LYS A 164 -24.36 3.53 -25.58
N ARG A 165 -23.24 2.95 -25.15
CA ARG A 165 -22.52 1.92 -25.93
C ARG A 165 -23.23 0.56 -25.92
N GLN A 166 -24.03 0.25 -24.89
CA GLN A 166 -24.77 -1.01 -24.82
C GLN A 166 -26.07 -1.01 -25.63
N GLU A 167 -26.71 0.14 -25.83
CA GLU A 167 -27.95 0.22 -26.62
C GLU A 167 -27.71 0.25 -28.15
N GLY A 168 -26.51 0.62 -28.61
CA GLY A 168 -26.17 0.66 -30.04
C GLY A 168 -25.62 -0.65 -30.65
N GLY A 169 -25.44 -1.72 -29.85
CA GLY A 169 -24.72 -2.93 -30.26
C GLY A 169 -25.59 -4.12 -30.71
N LYS A 170 -26.91 -3.98 -30.79
CA LYS A 170 -27.81 -5.02 -31.33
C LYS A 170 -28.02 -4.82 -32.83
N GLY A 171 -27.04 -5.19 -33.65
CA GLY A 171 -27.28 -5.21 -35.10
C GLY A 171 -26.06 -5.30 -36.00
N ALA A 172 -25.26 -6.37 -35.89
CA ALA A 172 -24.48 -6.92 -37.02
C ALA A 172 -23.70 -8.15 -36.55
N SER A 173 -24.39 -9.29 -36.41
CA SER A 173 -23.72 -10.60 -36.37
C SER A 173 -23.43 -10.99 -37.81
N ARG A 174 -22.15 -10.96 -38.21
CA ARG A 174 -21.69 -11.47 -39.50
C ARG A 174 -20.76 -12.64 -39.20
N THR A 175 -21.26 -13.83 -39.50
CA THR A 175 -20.56 -15.11 -39.52
C THR A 175 -19.32 -15.01 -40.40
N ARG A 176 -18.15 -15.38 -39.86
CA ARG A 176 -16.94 -15.61 -40.66
C ARG A 176 -16.30 -16.90 -40.20
N ASP A 177 -16.27 -17.83 -41.14
CA ASP A 177 -15.83 -19.22 -41.02
C ASP A 177 -14.33 -19.37 -40.78
N ASP A 178 -14.05 -20.51 -40.14
CA ASP A 178 -12.78 -21.19 -39.93
C ASP A 178 -11.92 -21.36 -41.20
N SER A 179 -10.60 -21.47 -41.02
CA SER A 179 -9.76 -22.55 -41.59
C SER A 179 -8.25 -22.34 -41.34
N GLY A 180 -7.57 -23.39 -40.85
CA GLY A 180 -6.20 -23.76 -41.26
C GLY A 180 -5.09 -23.57 -40.21
N LEU A 181 -4.75 -24.61 -39.42
CA LEU A 181 -3.63 -25.57 -39.63
C LEU A 181 -2.20 -24.99 -39.54
N ALA A 182 -1.43 -25.41 -38.53
CA ALA A 182 -0.33 -26.36 -38.72
C ALA A 182 0.43 -26.62 -37.39
N LEU A 183 0.47 -27.90 -37.02
CA LEU A 183 1.43 -28.53 -36.10
C LEU A 183 2.88 -28.24 -36.53
N ASN A 184 3.79 -28.08 -35.57
CA ASN A 184 5.11 -28.70 -35.67
C ASN A 184 5.66 -29.06 -34.28
N THR A 185 5.64 -30.36 -34.04
CA THR A 185 6.45 -31.13 -33.08
C THR A 185 7.94 -31.01 -33.39
N PHE A 186 8.78 -30.68 -32.40
CA PHE A 186 10.16 -31.20 -32.38
C PHE A 186 10.75 -31.32 -30.97
N SER A 187 10.97 -32.59 -30.60
CA SER A 187 12.11 -33.15 -29.86
C SER A 187 12.43 -32.71 -28.43
N ALA A 188 12.12 -33.63 -27.51
CA ALA A 188 12.72 -33.73 -26.19
C ALA A 188 13.96 -34.64 -26.20
N ARG A 189 15.07 -34.15 -25.64
CA ARG A 189 16.14 -34.90 -24.93
C ARG A 189 17.01 -33.85 -24.21
N SER A 190 16.87 -33.62 -22.90
CA SER A 190 17.35 -34.44 -21.77
C SER A 190 18.87 -34.64 -21.86
N SER A 191 19.74 -34.26 -20.92
CA SER A 191 19.62 -34.10 -19.45
C SER A 191 20.88 -33.32 -18.98
N MET A 192 20.79 -32.34 -18.07
CA MET A 192 21.01 -32.50 -16.62
C MET A 192 22.41 -32.11 -16.13
N LEU A 193 22.53 -30.81 -15.80
CA LEU A 193 23.36 -30.21 -14.74
C LEU A 193 22.67 -28.88 -14.31
N THR A 194 21.40 -28.94 -13.89
CA THR A 194 20.92 -28.76 -12.50
C THR A 194 21.31 -27.46 -11.78
N LEU A 195 20.28 -26.60 -11.67
CA LEU A 195 19.96 -25.68 -10.56
C LEU A 195 20.35 -24.19 -10.64
N GLU A 196 20.17 -23.56 -11.81
CA GLU A 196 19.78 -22.15 -11.87
C GLU A 196 18.36 -22.00 -12.45
N SER A 197 17.44 -21.68 -11.54
CA SER A 197 16.06 -21.18 -11.67
C SER A 197 15.49 -20.97 -13.09
N ALA A 198 14.60 -21.86 -13.48
CA ALA A 198 13.63 -21.70 -14.56
C ALA A 198 12.51 -20.69 -14.19
N HIS A 199 12.89 -19.47 -13.81
CA HIS A 199 11.98 -18.33 -13.92
C HIS A 199 11.91 -17.98 -15.41
N GLY A 200 10.82 -18.36 -16.07
CA GLY A 200 10.56 -17.99 -17.45
C GLY A 200 10.76 -16.48 -17.59
N LYS A 201 11.74 -16.06 -18.40
CA LYS A 201 11.97 -14.65 -18.71
C LYS A 201 10.72 -14.15 -19.41
N SER A 202 9.84 -13.50 -18.65
CA SER A 202 8.62 -12.94 -19.22
C SER A 202 9.02 -11.96 -20.32
N SER A 203 8.55 -12.21 -21.53
CA SER A 203 8.99 -11.44 -22.68
C SER A 203 8.36 -10.04 -22.63
N ARG A 204 9.11 -9.01 -23.06
CA ARG A 204 8.57 -7.64 -23.15
C ARG A 204 7.36 -7.58 -24.09
N GLU A 205 7.30 -8.49 -25.06
CA GLU A 205 6.18 -8.67 -25.98
C GLU A 205 4.91 -9.13 -25.25
N GLU A 206 5.01 -10.15 -24.38
CA GLU A 206 3.88 -10.59 -23.54
C GLU A 206 3.39 -9.47 -22.61
N PHE A 207 4.31 -8.66 -22.07
CA PHE A 207 3.95 -7.48 -21.28
C PHE A 207 3.10 -6.48 -22.07
N TYR A 208 3.53 -6.12 -23.28
CA TYR A 208 2.76 -5.22 -24.13
C TYR A 208 1.42 -5.82 -24.57
N MET A 209 1.36 -7.14 -24.78
CA MET A 209 0.08 -7.84 -25.01
C MET A 209 -0.83 -7.78 -23.78
N ALA A 210 -0.27 -7.90 -22.57
CA ALA A 210 -1.01 -7.75 -21.33
C ALA A 210 -1.54 -6.32 -21.13
N LEU A 211 -0.75 -5.30 -21.49
CA LEU A 211 -1.21 -3.90 -21.47
C LEU A 211 -2.32 -3.62 -22.49
N ALA A 212 -2.30 -4.29 -23.65
CA ALA A 212 -3.28 -4.09 -24.71
C ALA A 212 -4.60 -4.86 -24.47
N HIS A 213 -4.57 -5.97 -23.74
CA HIS A 213 -5.72 -6.85 -23.52
C HIS A 213 -6.40 -6.55 -22.18
N GLU A 214 -7.60 -5.98 -22.20
CA GLU A 214 -8.32 -5.47 -21.01
C GLU A 214 -8.41 -6.49 -19.85
N PRO A 215 -8.81 -7.76 -20.05
CA PRO A 215 -8.85 -8.74 -18.96
C PRO A 215 -7.48 -9.01 -18.31
N THR A 216 -6.40 -8.92 -19.08
CA THR A 216 -5.03 -9.13 -18.57
C THR A 216 -4.54 -7.88 -17.86
N PHE A 217 -4.89 -6.70 -18.38
CA PHE A 217 -4.59 -5.43 -17.73
C PHE A 217 -5.31 -5.28 -16.38
N GLU A 218 -6.55 -5.75 -16.24
CA GLU A 218 -7.25 -5.78 -14.94
C GLU A 218 -6.54 -6.65 -13.90
N LYS A 219 -5.96 -7.78 -14.31
CA LYS A 219 -5.11 -8.60 -13.42
C LYS A 219 -3.84 -7.86 -13.02
N LEU A 220 -3.23 -7.14 -13.95
CA LEU A 220 -2.06 -6.31 -13.70
C LEU A 220 -2.34 -5.18 -12.73
N GLU A 221 -3.49 -4.52 -12.84
CA GLU A 221 -3.95 -3.52 -11.86
C GLU A 221 -4.15 -4.12 -10.47
N ALA A 222 -4.76 -5.31 -10.39
CA ALA A 222 -4.95 -5.99 -9.11
C ALA A 222 -3.60 -6.34 -8.47
N ALA A 223 -2.64 -6.84 -9.26
CA ALA A 223 -1.28 -7.10 -8.81
C ALA A 223 -0.55 -5.80 -8.39
N ALA A 224 -0.66 -4.73 -9.16
CA ALA A 224 -0.08 -3.43 -8.81
C ALA A 224 -0.67 -2.90 -7.49
N ALA A 225 -1.98 -3.00 -7.30
CA ALA A 225 -2.65 -2.58 -6.08
C ALA A 225 -2.23 -3.41 -4.87
N ALA A 226 -2.02 -4.72 -5.03
CA ALA A 226 -1.51 -5.59 -3.97
C ALA A 226 -0.08 -5.20 -3.53
N ASN A 227 0.69 -4.55 -4.40
CA ASN A 227 2.05 -4.07 -4.13
C ASN A 227 2.12 -2.57 -3.86
N PHE A 228 1.00 -1.92 -3.54
CA PHE A 228 0.94 -0.46 -3.29
C PHE A 228 1.50 0.40 -4.44
N ALA A 229 1.41 -0.10 -5.68
CA ALA A 229 1.87 0.58 -6.90
C ALA A 229 0.71 0.87 -7.88
N ALA A 230 -0.52 0.99 -7.36
CA ALA A 230 -1.73 1.14 -8.16
C ALA A 230 -1.69 2.37 -9.08
N GLU A 231 -1.05 3.44 -8.64
CA GLU A 231 -0.88 4.70 -9.37
C GLU A 231 -0.22 4.53 -10.73
N THR A 232 0.75 3.63 -10.85
CA THR A 232 1.44 3.33 -12.12
C THR A 232 0.47 2.80 -13.18
N THR A 233 -0.34 1.79 -12.81
CA THR A 233 -1.35 1.22 -13.72
C THR A 233 -2.52 2.17 -13.98
N PHE A 234 -2.91 2.96 -12.97
CA PHE A 234 -3.94 4.00 -13.16
C PHE A 234 -3.50 5.09 -14.13
N PHE A 235 -2.22 5.48 -14.11
CA PHE A 235 -1.65 6.41 -15.06
C PHE A 235 -1.68 5.85 -16.48
N LEU A 236 -1.23 4.61 -16.70
CA LEU A 236 -1.28 3.96 -18.01
C LEU A 236 -2.70 3.89 -18.58
N ARG A 237 -3.68 3.57 -17.73
CA ARG A 237 -5.10 3.59 -18.12
C ARG A 237 -5.60 4.99 -18.46
N ALA A 238 -5.18 6.01 -17.70
CA ALA A 238 -5.52 7.40 -17.99
C ALA A 238 -4.95 7.84 -19.35
N LEU A 239 -3.72 7.45 -19.68
CA LEU A 239 -3.12 7.70 -20.99
C LEU A 239 -3.86 7.01 -22.13
N HIS A 240 -4.25 5.74 -21.96
CA HIS A 240 -5.02 5.03 -22.99
C HIS A 240 -6.37 5.72 -23.30
N GLN A 241 -7.03 6.25 -22.26
CA GLN A 241 -8.25 7.02 -22.42
C GLN A 241 -8.01 8.38 -23.07
N LEU A 242 -6.93 9.06 -22.69
CA LEU A 242 -6.52 10.32 -23.30
C LEU A 242 -6.25 10.13 -24.80
N GLU A 243 -5.52 9.09 -25.19
CA GLU A 243 -5.25 8.75 -26.59
C GLU A 243 -6.54 8.48 -27.37
N THR A 244 -7.49 7.75 -26.77
CA THR A 244 -8.80 7.44 -27.39
C THR A 244 -9.61 8.72 -27.61
N LEU A 245 -9.75 9.56 -26.59
CA LEU A 245 -10.50 10.81 -26.66
C LEU A 245 -9.85 11.82 -27.62
N TYR A 246 -8.52 11.84 -27.69
CA TYR A 246 -7.80 12.68 -28.65
C TYR A 246 -8.07 12.26 -30.10
N ARG A 247 -8.12 10.94 -30.39
CA ARG A 247 -8.49 10.42 -31.71
C ARG A 247 -9.93 10.78 -32.08
N GLU A 248 -10.86 10.62 -31.15
CA GLU A 248 -12.28 11.00 -31.34
C GLU A 248 -12.45 12.50 -31.59
N ARG A 249 -11.72 13.36 -30.86
CA ARG A 249 -11.71 14.82 -31.08
C ARG A 249 -11.15 15.18 -32.46
N LYS A 250 -10.06 14.53 -32.89
CA LYS A 250 -9.48 14.76 -34.23
C LYS A 250 -10.43 14.38 -35.37
N GLN A 251 -11.35 13.45 -35.12
CA GLN A 251 -12.41 13.07 -36.05
C GLN A 251 -13.64 14.00 -36.02
N GLY A 252 -13.63 15.07 -35.20
CA GLY A 252 -14.74 16.01 -35.07
C GLY A 252 -15.96 15.46 -34.32
N VAL A 253 -15.81 14.32 -33.63
CA VAL A 253 -16.92 13.63 -32.95
C VAL A 253 -17.24 14.25 -31.58
N MET A 254 -16.30 14.99 -30.99
CA MET A 254 -16.45 15.57 -29.65
C MET A 254 -16.26 17.08 -29.62
N SER A 255 -17.18 17.77 -28.92
CA SER A 255 -17.12 19.19 -28.56
C SER A 255 -15.89 19.52 -27.70
N GLU A 256 -15.51 20.80 -27.67
CA GLU A 256 -14.60 21.36 -26.67
C GLU A 256 -15.03 20.90 -25.28
N GLY A 257 -14.19 20.07 -24.66
CA GLY A 257 -14.35 19.55 -23.32
C GLY A 257 -13.11 19.87 -22.50
N GLU A 258 -13.17 19.57 -21.20
CA GLU A 258 -12.08 19.78 -20.24
C GLU A 258 -10.72 19.36 -20.80
N ASP A 259 -9.69 20.12 -20.43
CA ASP A 259 -8.31 19.88 -20.83
C ASP A 259 -7.79 18.60 -20.15
N LEU A 260 -7.99 17.46 -20.82
CA LEU A 260 -7.65 16.14 -20.27
C LEU A 260 -6.15 16.01 -19.96
N CYS A 261 -5.28 16.69 -20.71
CA CYS A 261 -3.85 16.70 -20.42
C CYS A 261 -3.57 17.38 -19.08
N GLN A 262 -4.28 18.46 -18.79
CA GLN A 262 -4.22 19.13 -17.49
C GLN A 262 -4.69 18.21 -16.36
N VAL A 263 -5.79 17.48 -16.56
CA VAL A 263 -6.30 16.50 -15.57
C VAL A 263 -5.29 15.39 -15.29
N VAL A 264 -4.62 14.86 -16.32
CA VAL A 264 -3.56 13.85 -16.15
C VAL A 264 -2.38 14.44 -15.38
N CYS A 265 -1.97 15.67 -15.68
CA CYS A 265 -0.88 16.33 -14.95
C CYS A 265 -1.21 16.50 -13.46
N GLU A 266 -2.40 17.03 -13.16
CA GLU A 266 -2.89 17.28 -11.79
C GLU A 266 -3.00 16.01 -10.94
N ASN A 267 -3.36 14.88 -11.56
CA ASN A 267 -3.57 13.63 -10.82
C ASN A 267 -2.32 12.77 -10.70
N PHE A 268 -1.38 12.84 -11.65
CA PHE A 268 -0.28 11.87 -11.74
C PHE A 268 1.13 12.47 -11.87
N ILE A 269 1.30 13.65 -12.47
CA ILE A 269 2.64 14.17 -12.81
C ILE A 269 3.15 15.23 -11.85
N TRP A 270 2.25 16.08 -11.33
CA TRP A 270 2.63 17.16 -10.42
C TRP A 270 3.23 16.63 -9.12
N VAL A 271 4.10 17.45 -8.53
CA VAL A 271 4.58 17.19 -7.17
C VAL A 271 3.39 17.25 -6.23
N ASP A 272 3.28 16.29 -5.32
CA ASP A 272 2.18 16.09 -4.39
C ASP A 272 0.85 15.74 -5.08
N ALA A 273 0.90 15.24 -6.31
CA ALA A 273 -0.29 14.74 -7.00
C ALA A 273 -0.88 13.55 -6.23
N PRO A 274 -2.22 13.41 -6.16
CA PRO A 274 -2.86 12.37 -5.35
C PRO A 274 -2.50 10.94 -5.77
N PHE A 275 -2.06 10.76 -7.02
CA PHE A 275 -1.55 9.52 -7.58
C PHE A 275 -0.21 9.78 -8.29
N GLU A 276 0.66 10.58 -7.67
CA GLU A 276 1.98 10.92 -8.21
C GLU A 276 2.73 9.66 -8.63
N VAL A 277 3.03 9.54 -9.93
CA VAL A 277 3.84 8.43 -10.44
C VAL A 277 5.32 8.72 -10.23
N ASN A 278 6.09 7.69 -9.88
CA ASN A 278 7.52 7.78 -9.67
C ASN A 278 8.28 7.90 -11.00
N VAL A 279 8.27 9.09 -11.59
CA VAL A 279 9.03 9.43 -12.80
C VAL A 279 10.19 10.36 -12.46
N SER A 280 11.23 10.34 -13.28
CA SER A 280 12.39 11.20 -13.12
C SER A 280 12.01 12.68 -13.18
N GLN A 281 12.75 13.52 -12.41
CA GLN A 281 12.52 14.97 -12.41
C GLN A 281 12.69 15.56 -13.82
N ARG A 282 13.60 15.01 -14.64
CA ARG A 282 13.80 15.39 -16.04
C ARG A 282 12.52 15.19 -16.85
N THR A 283 11.87 14.05 -16.69
CA THR A 283 10.63 13.70 -17.40
C THR A 283 9.46 14.57 -16.96
N ARG A 284 9.34 14.83 -15.66
CA ARG A 284 8.37 15.79 -15.12
C ARG A 284 8.57 17.20 -15.70
N ASP A 285 9.80 17.69 -15.70
CA ASP A 285 10.13 19.01 -16.25
C ASP A 285 9.82 19.09 -17.75
N LEU A 286 10.08 18.03 -18.51
CA LEU A 286 9.78 17.95 -19.93
C LEU A 286 8.27 18.04 -20.20
N VAL A 287 7.46 17.24 -19.48
CA VAL A 287 6.00 17.29 -19.55
C VAL A 287 5.50 18.69 -19.25
N MET A 288 5.98 19.29 -18.16
CA MET A 288 5.58 20.65 -17.74
C MET A 288 5.96 21.72 -18.76
N ARG A 289 7.14 21.62 -19.39
CA ARG A 289 7.56 22.55 -20.46
C ARG A 289 6.67 22.44 -21.68
N ARG A 290 6.36 21.21 -22.14
CA ARG A 290 5.47 21.01 -23.31
C ARG A 290 4.04 21.48 -23.01
N MET A 291 3.53 21.20 -21.82
CA MET A 291 2.24 21.72 -21.36
C MET A 291 2.19 23.25 -21.33
N LYS A 292 3.26 23.92 -20.86
CA LYS A 292 3.37 25.39 -20.88
C LYS A 292 3.48 25.96 -22.29
N ALA A 293 4.06 25.21 -23.23
CA ALA A 293 4.11 25.58 -24.64
C ALA A 293 2.76 25.41 -25.38
N GLY A 294 1.71 24.96 -24.69
CA GLY A 294 0.38 24.75 -25.27
C GLY A 294 0.22 23.43 -26.02
N ASP A 295 1.19 22.51 -25.91
CA ASP A 295 1.02 21.17 -26.45
C ASP A 295 -0.05 20.42 -25.62
N ARG A 296 -1.06 19.92 -26.32
CA ARG A 296 -2.21 19.17 -25.77
C ARG A 296 -2.36 17.79 -26.40
N SER A 297 -1.30 17.32 -27.06
CA SER A 297 -1.24 15.97 -27.59
C SER A 297 -0.95 14.94 -26.47
N PRO A 298 -1.43 13.70 -26.60
CA PRO A 298 -1.02 12.61 -25.70
C PRO A 298 0.49 12.38 -25.70
N ASP A 299 1.18 12.74 -26.79
CA ASP A 299 2.63 12.62 -26.97
C ASP A 299 3.43 13.47 -25.98
N VAL A 300 2.79 14.41 -25.28
CA VAL A 300 3.40 15.15 -24.15
C VAL A 300 3.85 14.18 -23.05
N PHE A 301 3.18 13.03 -22.89
CA PHE A 301 3.45 12.05 -21.83
C PHE A 301 4.29 10.85 -22.29
N SER A 302 4.85 10.84 -23.50
CA SER A 302 5.54 9.67 -24.05
C SER A 302 6.71 9.18 -23.19
N GLU A 303 7.56 10.09 -22.71
CA GLU A 303 8.70 9.76 -21.84
C GLU A 303 8.23 9.20 -20.48
N ALA A 304 7.21 9.83 -19.88
CA ALA A 304 6.62 9.37 -18.63
C ALA A 304 5.99 7.99 -18.77
N LYS A 305 5.31 7.74 -19.91
CA LYS A 305 4.73 6.44 -20.23
C LYS A 305 5.81 5.36 -20.26
N LEU A 306 6.94 5.60 -20.94
CA LEU A 306 8.04 4.64 -21.02
C LEU A 306 8.65 4.32 -19.66
N GLU A 307 8.91 5.33 -18.82
CA GLU A 307 9.43 5.11 -17.46
C GLU A 307 8.45 4.30 -16.61
N VAL A 308 7.15 4.62 -16.66
CA VAL A 308 6.14 3.89 -15.90
C VAL A 308 5.96 2.46 -16.43
N GLU A 309 5.97 2.26 -17.75
CA GLU A 309 5.94 0.92 -18.35
C GLU A 309 7.12 0.07 -17.88
N GLU A 310 8.32 0.63 -17.79
CA GLU A 310 9.51 -0.07 -17.28
C GLU A 310 9.38 -0.44 -15.80
N LEU A 311 8.81 0.46 -14.99
CA LEU A 311 8.53 0.20 -13.58
C LEU A 311 7.53 -0.94 -13.39
N VAL A 312 6.45 -0.94 -14.16
CA VAL A 312 5.43 -2.00 -14.10
C VAL A 312 6.01 -3.32 -14.61
N PHE A 313 6.75 -3.30 -15.72
CA PHE A 313 7.40 -4.48 -16.28
C PHE A 313 8.41 -5.11 -15.31
N THR A 314 9.20 -4.30 -14.62
CA THR A 314 10.25 -4.81 -13.72
C THR A 314 9.70 -5.29 -12.39
N ASN A 315 8.71 -4.58 -11.82
CA ASN A 315 8.32 -4.80 -10.42
C ASN A 315 6.97 -5.51 -10.25
N VAL A 316 6.02 -5.30 -11.17
CA VAL A 316 4.65 -5.80 -11.03
C VAL A 316 4.42 -7.02 -11.91
N TYR A 317 4.83 -6.93 -13.18
CA TYR A 317 4.53 -7.94 -14.19
C TYR A 317 5.05 -9.35 -13.87
N PRO A 318 6.27 -9.55 -13.31
CA PRO A 318 6.77 -10.88 -12.99
C PRO A 318 5.89 -11.64 -11.99
N GLN A 319 5.08 -10.93 -11.21
CA GLN A 319 4.20 -11.51 -10.21
C GLN A 319 2.91 -12.09 -10.81
N LEU A 320 2.56 -11.74 -12.05
CA LEU A 320 1.44 -12.34 -12.77
C LEU A 320 1.78 -13.69 -13.40
N ALA A 321 3.07 -13.96 -13.59
CA ALA A 321 3.57 -15.21 -14.15
C ALA A 321 3.71 -16.33 -13.09
N LEU A 322 3.45 -16.01 -11.81
CA LEU A 322 3.47 -16.91 -10.67
C LEU A 322 2.06 -17.35 -10.27
#